data_AF-G9NEC7-F1
#
_entry.id   AF-G9NEC7-F1
#
_cell.length_a   1.000
_cell.length_b   1.000
_cell.length_c   1.000
_cell.angle_alpha   90.00
_cell.angle_beta   90.00
_cell.angle_gamma   90.00
#
_symmetry.space_group_name_H-M   'P 1'
#
loop_
_entity.id
_entity.type
_entity.pdbx_description
1 polymer ?
#
loop_
_entity_poly.entity_id
_entity_poly.type
_entity_poly.pdbx_seq_one_letter_code
_entity_poly.pdbx_strand_id
1 'polypeptide(L)' 'SLHALRDDMRWWFSASDHQVKIVLLAKFDHRLQQILIERWEEEAATRPGATTTTFGASQPVLQQSITITRDSATGSYQVA' A
#
# COMPACT_ATOMS: atom_id res chain seq x y z
N SER A 1 -12.74 6.93 0.04
CA SER A 1 -11.62 7.91 -0.11
C SER A 1 -10.31 7.13 -0.14
N LEU A 2 -9.14 7.78 -0.39
CA LEU A 2 -7.85 7.03 -0.32
C LEU A 2 -7.59 6.51 1.09
N HIS A 3 -7.97 7.29 2.12
CA HIS A 3 -7.84 6.89 3.51
C HIS A 3 -8.60 5.58 3.81
N ALA A 4 -9.88 5.51 3.42
CA ALA A 4 -10.68 4.29 3.61
C ALA A 4 -10.07 3.05 2.93
N LEU A 5 -9.50 3.20 1.72
CA LEU A 5 -8.81 2.08 1.06
C LEU A 5 -7.55 1.64 1.82
N ARG A 6 -6.84 2.57 2.46
CA ARG A 6 -5.70 2.24 3.32
C ARG A 6 -6.14 1.59 4.63
N ASP A 7 -7.32 1.89 5.14
CA ASP A 7 -7.91 1.18 6.28
C ASP A 7 -8.28 -0.26 5.90
N ASP A 8 -8.93 -0.45 4.74
CA ASP A 8 -9.24 -1.77 4.17
C ASP A 8 -7.97 -2.59 3.93
N MET A 9 -6.88 -1.93 3.48
CA MET A 9 -5.58 -2.58 3.33
C MET A 9 -5.06 -3.16 4.65
N ARG A 10 -5.12 -2.40 5.75
CA ARG A 10 -4.71 -2.90 7.08
C ARG A 10 -5.59 -4.06 7.52
N TRP A 11 -6.89 -3.97 7.24
CA TRP A 11 -7.84 -5.03 7.54
C TRP A 11 -7.50 -6.34 6.83
N TRP A 12 -7.06 -6.32 5.57
CA TRP A 12 -6.66 -7.54 4.85
C TRP A 12 -5.51 -8.30 5.51
N PHE A 13 -4.53 -7.60 6.08
CA PHE A 13 -3.44 -8.23 6.83
C PHE A 13 -3.94 -8.87 8.12
N SER A 14 -4.76 -8.17 8.91
CA SER A 14 -5.26 -8.71 10.18
C SER A 14 -6.32 -9.80 10.01
N ALA A 15 -7.25 -9.64 9.07
CA ALA A 15 -8.33 -10.59 8.81
C ALA A 15 -7.83 -11.93 8.25
N SER A 16 -6.67 -11.93 7.61
CA SER A 16 -6.03 -13.15 7.09
C SER A 16 -5.07 -13.81 8.07
N ASP A 17 -5.00 -13.35 9.33
CA ASP A 17 -3.97 -13.75 10.29
C ASP A 17 -2.56 -13.65 9.66
N HIS A 18 -2.31 -12.51 9.01
CA HIS A 18 -1.07 -12.21 8.32
C HIS A 18 -0.71 -13.18 7.17
N GLN A 19 -1.64 -13.98 6.64
CA GLN A 19 -1.36 -14.83 5.46
C GLN A 19 -1.26 -14.02 4.16
N VAL A 20 -2.00 -12.91 4.06
CA VAL A 20 -1.80 -11.93 2.99
C VAL A 20 -0.48 -11.20 3.22
N LYS A 21 0.43 -11.24 2.25
CA LYS A 21 1.74 -10.55 2.34
C LYS A 21 1.83 -9.30 1.49
N ILE A 22 0.94 -9.15 0.51
CA ILE A 22 0.91 -8.02 -0.42
C ILE A 22 -0.55 -7.60 -0.64
N VAL A 23 -0.84 -6.31 -0.55
CA VAL A 23 -2.12 -5.70 -0.93
C VAL A 23 -1.85 -4.62 -1.99
N LEU A 24 -2.57 -4.70 -3.10
CA LEU A 24 -2.57 -3.68 -4.14
C LEU A 24 -3.82 -2.80 -4.01
N LEU A 25 -3.63 -1.50 -3.80
CA LEU A 25 -4.72 -0.53 -3.87
C LEU A 25 -4.68 0.15 -5.23
N ALA A 26 -5.84 0.28 -5.87
CA ALA A 26 -6.01 1.08 -7.07
C ALA A 26 -7.14 2.08 -6.85
N LYS A 27 -6.86 3.36 -7.05
CA LYS A 27 -7.85 4.44 -6.90
C LYS A 27 -7.78 5.37 -8.09
N PHE A 28 -8.93 5.67 -8.69
CA PHE A 28 -9.06 6.77 -9.62
C PHE A 28 -9.45 8.06 -8.90
N ASP A 29 -8.65 9.13 -9.10
CA ASP A 29 -8.99 10.47 -8.67
C ASP A 29 -9.66 11.23 -9.81
N HIS A 30 -10.99 11.39 -9.73
CA HIS A 30 -11.78 12.07 -10.75
C HIS A 30 -11.43 13.56 -10.90
N ARG A 31 -10.92 14.22 -9.86
CA ARG A 31 -10.59 15.66 -9.92
C ARG A 31 -9.31 15.88 -10.71
N LEU A 32 -8.32 15.02 -10.48
CA LEU A 32 -7.02 15.11 -11.15
C LEU A 32 -6.96 14.29 -12.44
N GLN A 33 -7.93 13.42 -12.69
CA GLN A 33 -7.93 12.44 -13.80
C GLN A 33 -6.69 11.53 -13.75
N GLN A 34 -6.39 11.01 -12.56
CA GLN A 34 -5.20 10.20 -12.30
C GLN A 34 -5.56 8.87 -11.64
N ILE A 35 -4.79 7.83 -11.92
CA ILE A 35 -4.87 6.55 -11.21
C ILE A 35 -3.70 6.49 -10.24
N LEU A 36 -3.98 6.26 -8.96
CA LEU A 36 -3.00 5.95 -7.94
C LEU A 36 -3.01 4.44 -7.72
N ILE A 37 -1.83 3.81 -7.78
CA ILE A 37 -1.61 2.42 -7.42
C ILE A 37 -0.64 2.37 -6.25
N GLU A 38 -1.02 1.72 -5.15
CA GLU A 38 -0.13 1.49 -4.01
C GLU A 38 0.10 -0.01 -3.82
N ARG A 39 1.37 -0.41 -3.64
CA ARG A 39 1.77 -1.75 -3.21
C ARG A 39 2.17 -1.70 -1.74
N TRP A 40 1.37 -2.35 -0.91
CA TRP A 40 1.63 -2.52 0.51
C TRP A 40 2.10 -3.93 0.77
N GLU A 41 3.16 -4.07 1.57
CA GLU A 41 3.71 -5.37 1.95
C GLU A 41 3.81 -5.49 3.46
N GLU A 42 3.69 -6.70 3.95
CA GLU A 42 3.95 -6.99 5.35
C GLU A 42 5.45 -7.05 5.62
N GLU A 43 5.93 -6.22 6.55
CA GLU A 43 7.27 -6.33 7.08
C GLU A 43 7.25 -6.81 8.53
N ALA A 44 8.07 -7.83 8.81
CA ALA A 44 8.33 -8.27 10.17
C ALA A 44 9.18 -7.23 10.90
N ALA A 45 8.76 -6.83 12.10
CA ALA A 45 9.54 -5.98 12.97
C ALA A 45 10.83 -6.72 13.39
N THR A 46 11.92 -6.47 12.67
CA THR A 46 13.22 -7.09 12.96
C THR A 46 13.89 -6.27 14.06
N ARG A 47 13.97 -6.81 15.29
CA ARG A 47 14.73 -6.18 16.38
C ARG A 47 16.04 -6.93 16.62
N PRO A 48 17.21 -6.36 16.29
CA PRO A 48 18.49 -6.96 16.65
C PRO A 48 18.73 -6.81 18.16
N GLY A 49 18.93 -7.94 18.84
CA GLY A 49 19.48 -7.99 20.20
C GLY A 49 18.49 -7.61 21.32
N ALA A 50 17.72 -8.58 21.80
CA ALA A 50 17.41 -8.76 23.22
C ALA A 50 16.45 -9.94 23.42
N THR A 51 16.86 -10.88 24.27
CA THR A 51 16.03 -11.95 24.80
C THR A 51 14.99 -11.36 25.75
N THR A 52 13.89 -10.77 25.24
CA THR A 52 12.69 -10.52 26.04
C THR A 52 11.47 -10.44 25.12
N THR A 53 10.50 -11.32 25.39
CA THR A 53 9.21 -11.56 24.74
C THR A 53 8.40 -10.30 24.43
N THR A 54 8.72 -9.63 23.34
CA THR A 54 7.77 -8.81 22.59
C THR A 54 7.85 -9.26 21.14
N PHE A 55 6.88 -10.07 20.73
CA PHE A 55 6.63 -10.34 19.31
C PHE A 55 6.45 -8.98 18.64
N GLY A 56 7.42 -8.54 17.86
CA GLY A 56 7.24 -7.35 17.03
C GLY A 56 6.08 -7.63 16.09
N ALA A 57 4.98 -6.89 16.22
CA ALA A 57 3.83 -7.07 15.36
C ALA A 57 4.24 -6.76 13.91
N SER A 58 4.01 -7.71 13.00
CA SER A 58 4.14 -7.45 11.57
C SER A 58 3.23 -6.29 11.18
N GLN A 59 3.75 -5.36 10.38
CA GLN A 59 2.99 -4.17 9.99
C GLN A 59 3.02 -3.96 8.47
N PRO A 60 1.95 -3.41 7.90
CA PRO A 60 1.93 -3.05 6.49
C PRO A 60 2.81 -1.83 6.24
N VAL A 61 3.68 -1.94 5.25
CA VAL A 61 4.60 -0.91 4.78
C VAL A 61 4.31 -0.62 3.31
N LEU A 62 4.21 0.65 2.95
CA LEU A 62 4.05 1.09 1.57
C LEU A 62 5.40 0.92 0.85
N GLN A 63 5.49 -0.06 -0.04
CA GLN A 63 6.70 -0.31 -0.81
C GLN A 63 6.76 0.52 -2.08
N GLN A 64 5.61 0.80 -2.68
CA GLN A 64 5.55 1.52 -3.94
C GLN A 64 4.25 2.29 -4.07
N SER A 65 4.35 3.49 -4.62
CA SER A 65 3.23 4.33 -5.01
C SER A 65 3.49 4.78 -6.44
N ILE A 66 2.61 4.38 -7.36
CA ILE A 66 2.67 4.75 -8.77
C ILE A 66 1.52 5.70 -9.05
N THR A 67 1.80 6.81 -9.71
CA THR A 67 0.75 7.70 -10.24
C THR A 67 0.74 7.63 -11.76
N ILE A 68 -0.39 7.22 -12.31
CA ILE A 68 -0.65 7.24 -13.75
C ILE A 68 -1.43 8.50 -14.06
N THR A 69 -0.86 9.33 -14.93
CA THR A 69 -1.43 10.62 -15.34
C THR A 69 -1.66 10.63 -16.83
N ARG A 70 -2.75 11.27 -17.28
CA ARG A 70 -2.97 11.51 -18.70
C ARG A 70 -2.24 12.78 -19.11
N ASP A 71 -1.35 12.67 -20.09
CA ASP A 71 -0.77 13.84 -20.75
C ASP A 71 -1.85 14.49 -21.63
N SER A 72 -2.21 15.73 -21.32
CA SER A 72 -3.21 16.48 -22.08
C SER A 72 -2.77 16.84 -23.49
N ALA A 73 -1.45 16.97 -23.75
CA ALA A 73 -0.92 17.38 -25.05
C ALA A 73 -0.90 16.22 -26.05
N THR A 74 -0.52 15.02 -25.60
CA THR A 74 -0.39 13.84 -26.47
C THR A 74 -1.54 12.85 -26.34
N GLY A 75 -2.34 12.95 -25.27
CA GLY A 75 -3.37 11.97 -24.91
C GLY A 75 -2.81 10.64 -24.40
N SER A 76 -1.50 10.53 -24.23
CA SER A 76 -0.82 9.35 -23.69
C SER A 76 -0.94 9.28 -22.15
N TYR A 77 -0.61 8.11 -21.59
CA TYR A 77 -0.54 7.93 -20.14
C TYR A 77 0.93 7.82 -19.70
N GLN A 78 1.29 8.58 -18.68
CA GLN A 78 2.62 8.62 -18.10
C GLN A 78 2.60 8.03 -16.70
N VAL A 79 3.67 7.31 -16.36
CA VAL A 79 3.84 6.60 -15.09
C VAL A 79 4.96 7.27 -14.32
N ALA A 80 4.66 7.72 -13.10
CA ALA A 80 5.61 8.34 -12.18
C ALA A 80 5.64 7.60 -10.83
#